data_AF-M3TCI0-F1
#
_entry.id   AF-M3TCI0-F1
#
_cell.length_a   1.000
_cell.length_b   1.000
_cell.length_c   1.000
_cell.angle_alpha   90.00
_cell.angle_beta   90.00
_cell.angle_gamma   90.00
#
_symmetry.space_group_name_H-M   'P 1'
#
loop_
_entity.id
_entity.type
_entity.pdbx_description
1 polymer ?
#
loop_
_entity_poly.entity_id
_entity_poly.type
_entity_poly.pdbx_seq_one_letter_code
_entity_poly.pdbx_strand_id
1 'polypeptide(L)'
;MSVLNRTTGRLAKAAAVGALGAAVVLGASACGAGKISQTNNQLAAVNGAGGSVTLSPDAGTDLANGAVALRNVQIVYPTDKADKTFKDGGPFDVSFAISNDSNTRSVKLVDVVGPEGSNIVLTPPSTSKKAGEKTADPSMIGPNGVLLAGTPANVNTSVAEEADIYRFTATMTNAGTSVASGVTVPLTFKFEVYDLSGKKVEDKQVVIDTPVDNGTLAHRLDVVRDPQAHSEGSEEGH
;
A
#
# COMPACT_ATOMS: atom_id res chain seq x y z
N MET A 1 -55.03 52.29 39.32
CA MET A 1 -55.06 51.26 40.39
C MET A 1 -54.76 49.92 39.74
N SER A 2 -53.77 49.22 40.27
CA SER A 2 -53.35 47.88 39.83
C SER A 2 -54.18 46.83 40.56
N VAL A 3 -54.63 45.79 39.86
CA VAL A 3 -55.05 44.52 40.49
C VAL A 3 -54.53 43.38 39.62
N LEU A 4 -53.45 42.75 40.06
CA LEU A 4 -53.08 41.39 39.67
C LEU A 4 -53.88 40.42 40.56
N ASN A 5 -54.48 39.38 39.99
CA ASN A 5 -54.65 38.14 40.73
C ASN A 5 -54.44 36.91 39.83
N ARG A 6 -53.53 36.03 40.28
CA ARG A 6 -53.11 34.75 39.70
C ARG A 6 -54.08 33.65 40.14
N THR A 7 -54.27 32.60 39.33
CA THR A 7 -54.10 31.14 39.66
C THR A 7 -54.78 30.26 38.59
N THR A 8 -54.00 29.57 37.74
CA THR A 8 -53.67 28.12 37.70
C THR A 8 -54.73 27.19 37.09
N GLY A 9 -54.34 26.40 36.08
CA GLY A 9 -54.98 25.08 35.85
C GLY A 9 -54.85 24.45 34.46
N ARG A 10 -53.80 23.65 34.26
CA ARG A 10 -53.75 22.34 33.54
C ARG A 10 -53.96 22.34 32.00
N LEU A 11 -52.90 22.09 31.21
CA LEU A 11 -52.45 20.77 30.74
C LEU A 11 -53.45 20.04 29.82
N ALA A 12 -53.08 19.92 28.54
CA ALA A 12 -52.85 18.64 27.83
C ALA A 12 -53.38 18.61 26.37
N LYS A 13 -52.40 18.54 25.45
CA LYS A 13 -52.24 17.64 24.28
C LYS A 13 -53.45 17.19 23.43
N ALA A 14 -53.11 17.07 22.13
CA ALA A 14 -53.67 16.23 21.04
C ALA A 14 -54.52 17.02 20.04
N ALA A 15 -54.43 16.88 18.71
CA ALA A 15 -53.62 16.10 17.78
C ALA A 15 -53.78 16.83 16.40
N ALA A 16 -52.74 17.15 15.64
CA ALA A 16 -52.08 16.30 14.64
C ALA A 16 -53.06 15.57 13.67
N VAL A 17 -53.50 16.24 12.60
CA VAL A 17 -53.72 15.62 11.27
C VAL A 17 -53.52 16.71 10.22
N GLY A 18 -52.45 16.63 9.43
CA GLY A 18 -52.24 17.56 8.33
C GLY A 18 -50.94 17.33 7.57
N ALA A 19 -51.05 16.57 6.47
CA ALA A 19 -50.15 16.60 5.31
C ALA A 19 -48.67 16.19 5.53
N LEU A 20 -48.40 14.89 5.50
CA LEU A 20 -47.11 14.33 5.03
C LEU A 20 -47.39 13.05 4.22
N GLY A 21 -47.87 13.23 2.99
CA GLY A 21 -48.26 12.14 2.09
C GLY A 21 -47.29 11.86 0.94
N ALA A 22 -46.09 12.45 0.91
CA ALA A 22 -45.18 12.28 -0.24
C ALA A 22 -43.69 12.38 0.12
N ALA A 23 -43.21 11.69 1.16
CA ALA A 23 -41.78 11.72 1.50
C ALA A 23 -41.19 10.44 2.14
N VAL A 24 -41.79 9.25 1.96
CA VAL A 24 -41.33 8.04 2.70
C VAL A 24 -40.83 6.89 1.80
N VAL A 25 -40.63 7.09 0.49
CA VAL A 25 -40.07 6.02 -0.38
C VAL A 25 -38.60 6.27 -0.81
N LEU A 26 -37.97 7.37 -0.40
CA LEU A 26 -36.54 7.63 -0.70
C LEU A 26 -35.59 7.38 0.48
N GLY A 27 -36.08 6.90 1.63
CA GLY A 27 -35.28 6.75 2.86
C GLY A 27 -34.56 5.41 3.04
N ALA A 28 -34.85 4.40 2.21
CA ALA A 28 -34.35 3.04 2.46
C ALA A 28 -33.04 2.67 1.73
N SER A 29 -32.55 3.50 0.80
CA SER A 29 -31.29 3.25 0.08
C SER A 29 -30.12 4.14 0.52
N ALA A 30 -30.32 5.04 1.48
CA ALA A 30 -29.32 6.04 1.86
C ALA A 30 -28.41 5.65 3.05
N CYS A 31 -28.59 4.47 3.67
CA CYS A 31 -27.72 4.05 4.77
C CYS A 31 -26.36 3.46 4.31
N GLY A 32 -26.18 3.14 3.03
CA GLY A 32 -24.93 2.58 2.50
C GLY A 32 -23.96 3.59 1.86
N ALA A 33 -24.39 4.85 1.64
CA ALA A 33 -23.73 5.73 0.68
C ALA A 33 -22.73 6.75 1.24
N GLY A 34 -22.71 7.00 2.56
CA GLY A 34 -22.05 8.22 3.08
C GLY A 34 -20.93 8.04 4.09
N LYS A 35 -21.04 7.08 5.02
CA LYS A 35 -20.12 6.99 6.17
C LYS A 35 -19.24 5.75 6.20
N ILE A 36 -19.71 4.63 5.66
CA ILE A 36 -18.94 3.39 5.49
C ILE A 36 -19.24 2.92 4.06
N SER A 37 -18.55 3.51 3.09
CA SER A 37 -18.64 3.06 1.70
C SER A 37 -17.82 1.78 1.56
N GLN A 38 -18.47 0.69 1.17
CA GLN A 38 -17.80 -0.60 0.97
C GLN A 38 -16.84 -0.59 -0.22
N THR A 39 -16.93 0.38 -1.14
CA THR A 39 -15.96 0.55 -2.23
C THR A 39 -14.82 1.50 -1.86
N ASN A 40 -15.06 2.50 -0.99
CA ASN A 40 -13.99 3.42 -0.58
C ASN A 40 -13.06 2.82 0.47
N ASN A 41 -13.53 1.83 1.24
CA ASN A 41 -12.71 1.10 2.20
C ASN A 41 -12.08 -0.17 1.61
N GLN A 42 -12.26 -0.43 0.32
CA GLN A 42 -11.58 -1.53 -0.36
C GLN A 42 -10.11 -1.16 -0.59
N LEU A 43 -9.21 -2.06 -0.20
CA LEU A 43 -7.83 -2.01 -0.67
C LEU A 43 -7.83 -2.36 -2.17
N ALA A 44 -6.88 -1.79 -2.91
CA ALA A 44 -6.71 -2.15 -4.31
C ALA A 44 -6.48 -3.67 -4.43
N ALA A 45 -7.12 -4.32 -5.40
CA ALA A 45 -6.93 -5.73 -5.72
C ALA A 45 -5.58 -5.95 -6.43
N VAL A 46 -4.51 -5.57 -5.76
CA VAL A 46 -3.11 -5.77 -6.16
C VAL A 46 -2.44 -6.65 -5.12
N ASN A 47 -1.40 -7.39 -5.52
CA ASN A 47 -0.76 -8.35 -4.63
C ASN A 47 0.03 -7.67 -3.51
N GLY A 48 0.49 -6.43 -3.72
CA GLY A 48 1.25 -5.69 -2.72
C GLY A 48 0.39 -5.02 -1.64
N ALA A 49 0.96 -4.91 -0.45
CA ALA A 49 0.38 -4.18 0.67
C ALA A 49 0.46 -2.66 0.45
N GLY A 50 -0.24 -1.90 1.30
CA GLY A 50 -0.19 -0.46 1.29
C GLY A 50 -0.46 0.13 2.66
N GLY A 51 -0.08 1.39 2.82
CA GLY A 51 -0.26 2.14 4.05
C GLY A 51 0.01 3.61 3.82
N SER A 52 -0.21 4.44 4.83
CA SER A 52 0.08 5.86 4.73
C SER A 52 0.50 6.44 6.07
N VAL A 53 1.30 7.51 6.02
CA VAL A 53 1.66 8.30 7.19
C VAL A 53 1.28 9.76 6.97
N THR A 54 0.49 10.31 7.89
CA THR A 54 0.04 11.71 7.83
C THR A 54 1.18 12.65 8.25
N LEU A 55 1.35 13.71 7.47
CA LEU A 55 2.31 14.78 7.75
C LEU A 55 1.73 15.73 8.79
N SER A 56 2.57 16.19 9.72
CA SER A 56 2.10 17.07 10.79
C SER A 56 1.72 18.45 10.23
N PRO A 57 0.68 19.12 10.78
CA PRO A 57 0.37 20.51 10.43
C PRO A 57 1.53 21.46 10.70
N ASP A 58 1.49 22.66 10.11
CA ASP A 58 2.45 23.72 10.44
C ASP A 58 2.23 24.19 11.87
N ALA A 59 3.31 24.54 12.57
CA ALA A 59 3.24 25.02 13.94
C ALA A 59 2.27 26.21 14.05
N GLY A 60 1.21 26.06 14.85
CA GLY A 60 0.19 27.09 15.03
C GLY A 60 -0.93 27.09 13.98
N THR A 61 -1.03 26.03 13.16
CA THR A 61 -2.12 25.86 12.20
C THR A 61 -2.77 24.49 12.36
N ASP A 62 -4.07 24.40 12.07
CA ASP A 62 -4.81 23.13 11.95
C ASP A 62 -4.90 22.66 10.49
N LEU A 63 -4.09 23.24 9.60
CA LEU A 63 -4.11 22.90 8.18
C LEU A 63 -3.38 21.58 7.94
N ALA A 64 -4.09 20.62 7.32
CA ALA A 64 -3.52 19.33 6.97
C ALA A 64 -2.45 19.48 5.88
N ASN A 65 -1.27 18.91 6.11
CA ASN A 65 -0.15 18.95 5.17
C ASN A 65 -0.12 17.75 4.22
N GLY A 66 -1.17 16.94 4.20
CA GLY A 66 -1.26 15.73 3.38
C GLY A 66 -0.64 14.50 4.06
N ALA A 67 -0.36 13.48 3.26
CA ALA A 67 0.18 12.21 3.71
C ALA A 67 1.17 11.66 2.67
N VAL A 68 2.02 10.75 3.14
CA VAL A 68 2.85 9.90 2.29
C VAL A 68 2.15 8.55 2.20
N ALA A 69 1.78 8.13 1.00
CA ALA A 69 1.10 6.85 0.78
C ALA A 69 2.06 5.86 0.10
N LEU A 70 2.14 4.66 0.66
CA LEU A 70 2.84 3.52 0.09
C LEU A 70 1.81 2.60 -0.55
N ARG A 71 2.08 2.21 -1.79
CA ARG A 71 1.18 1.42 -2.62
C ARG A 71 1.96 0.26 -3.23
N ASN A 72 1.26 -0.88 -3.34
CA ASN A 72 1.76 -2.09 -3.98
C ASN A 72 3.16 -2.50 -3.48
N VAL A 73 3.36 -2.45 -2.17
CA VAL A 73 4.61 -2.89 -1.52
C VAL A 73 4.61 -4.42 -1.52
N GLN A 74 5.58 -5.03 -2.19
CA GLN A 74 5.70 -6.48 -2.28
C GLN A 74 7.16 -6.93 -2.37
N ILE A 75 7.45 -8.10 -1.82
CA ILE A 75 8.67 -8.84 -2.12
C ILE A 75 8.36 -9.73 -3.31
N VAL A 76 9.06 -9.51 -4.43
CA VAL A 76 8.83 -10.23 -5.68
C VAL A 76 9.39 -11.65 -5.53
N TYR A 77 8.58 -12.66 -5.84
CA TYR A 77 9.04 -14.04 -5.80
C TYR A 77 10.14 -14.29 -6.84
N PRO A 78 11.26 -14.91 -6.45
CA PRO A 78 12.33 -15.25 -7.36
C PRO A 78 11.89 -16.40 -8.27
N THR A 79 11.65 -16.13 -9.55
CA THR A 79 11.22 -17.16 -10.52
C THR A 79 12.34 -18.14 -10.88
N ASP A 80 13.59 -17.69 -10.82
CA ASP A 80 14.77 -18.51 -11.08
C ASP A 80 15.34 -19.07 -9.78
N LYS A 81 15.44 -20.40 -9.69
CA LYS A 81 16.02 -21.13 -8.55
C LYS A 81 15.42 -20.74 -7.20
N ALA A 82 14.10 -20.55 -7.16
CA ALA A 82 13.37 -20.09 -5.97
C ALA A 82 13.81 -20.80 -4.68
N ASP A 83 13.84 -22.13 -4.69
CA ASP A 83 14.24 -22.94 -3.53
C ASP A 83 15.63 -22.58 -2.98
N LYS A 84 16.58 -22.26 -3.87
CA LYS A 84 17.92 -21.83 -3.48
C LYS A 84 17.89 -20.41 -2.93
N THR A 85 17.20 -19.49 -3.61
CA THR A 85 17.09 -18.09 -3.19
C THR A 85 16.45 -17.96 -1.81
N PHE A 86 15.41 -18.73 -1.51
CA PHE A 86 14.80 -18.77 -0.17
C PHE A 86 15.74 -19.39 0.87
N LYS A 87 16.47 -20.47 0.54
CA LYS A 87 17.45 -21.07 1.47
C LYS A 87 18.61 -20.13 1.79
N ASP A 88 19.05 -19.35 0.83
CA ASP A 88 20.14 -18.38 0.98
C ASP A 88 19.67 -17.04 1.59
N GLY A 89 18.36 -16.82 1.70
CA GLY A 89 17.79 -15.57 2.21
C GLY A 89 17.89 -14.39 1.23
N GLY A 90 17.93 -14.65 -0.07
CA GLY A 90 17.96 -13.65 -1.14
C GLY A 90 18.98 -13.94 -2.24
N PRO A 91 19.18 -13.02 -3.19
CA PRO A 91 18.53 -11.70 -3.27
C PRO A 91 17.05 -11.78 -3.64
N PHE A 92 16.26 -10.89 -3.06
CA PHE A 92 14.85 -10.67 -3.42
C PHE A 92 14.67 -9.25 -3.95
N ASP A 93 13.92 -9.09 -5.02
CA ASP A 93 13.50 -7.76 -5.47
C ASP A 93 12.34 -7.27 -4.61
N VAL A 94 12.36 -6.00 -4.23
CA VAL A 94 11.28 -5.34 -3.51
C VAL A 94 10.66 -4.33 -4.47
N SER A 95 9.35 -4.38 -4.65
CA SER A 95 8.63 -3.40 -5.47
C SER A 95 7.67 -2.59 -4.63
N PHE A 96 7.62 -1.28 -4.89
CA PHE A 96 6.70 -0.36 -4.23
C PHE A 96 6.53 0.94 -5.04
N ALA A 97 5.45 1.65 -4.77
CA ALA A 97 5.24 3.03 -5.18
C ALA A 97 4.98 3.90 -3.94
N ILE A 98 5.60 5.07 -3.89
CA ILE A 98 5.41 6.06 -2.83
C ILE A 98 4.85 7.32 -3.48
N SER A 99 3.68 7.79 -3.04
CA SER A 99 3.15 9.11 -3.42
C SER A 99 3.24 10.08 -2.25
N ASN A 100 3.57 11.32 -2.56
CA ASN A 100 3.51 12.43 -1.63
C ASN A 100 2.29 13.29 -1.99
N ASP A 101 1.21 13.17 -1.21
CA ASP A 101 -0.04 13.90 -1.48
C ASP A 101 -0.01 15.32 -0.87
N SER A 102 1.16 15.79 -0.40
CA SER A 102 1.34 17.15 0.09
C SER A 102 1.48 18.15 -1.05
N ASN A 103 0.86 19.31 -0.88
CA ASN A 103 1.07 20.48 -1.75
C ASN A 103 2.21 21.39 -1.29
N THR A 104 2.70 21.21 -0.06
CA THR A 104 3.58 22.16 0.63
C THR A 104 4.83 21.51 1.21
N ARG A 105 4.93 20.18 1.17
CA ARG A 105 6.04 19.42 1.74
C ARG A 105 6.71 18.58 0.66
N SER A 106 8.04 18.51 0.73
CA SER A 106 8.83 17.51 0.02
C SER A 106 9.21 16.40 0.99
N VAL A 107 9.34 15.18 0.49
CA VAL A 107 9.60 13.99 1.31
C VAL A 107 10.77 13.22 0.73
N LYS A 108 11.78 12.92 1.53
CA LYS A 108 12.91 12.09 1.14
C LYS A 108 12.76 10.69 1.72
N LEU A 109 12.82 9.67 0.86
CA LEU A 109 13.01 8.28 1.32
C LEU A 109 14.46 8.12 1.77
N VAL A 110 14.66 7.90 3.07
CA VAL A 110 16.00 7.81 3.66
C VAL A 110 16.48 6.37 3.71
N ASP A 111 15.57 5.46 4.05
CA ASP A 111 15.91 4.08 4.37
C ASP A 111 14.68 3.17 4.26
N VAL A 112 14.93 1.91 3.93
CA VAL A 112 13.94 0.83 3.97
C VAL A 112 14.58 -0.31 4.76
N VAL A 113 14.02 -0.60 5.92
CA VAL A 113 14.57 -1.60 6.85
C VAL A 113 13.72 -2.86 6.75
N GLY A 114 14.37 -3.98 6.44
CA GLY A 114 13.75 -5.30 6.49
C GLY A 114 13.89 -5.97 7.86
N PRO A 115 13.58 -7.27 7.96
CA PRO A 115 13.78 -8.07 9.16
C PRO A 115 15.22 -8.03 9.68
N GLU A 116 15.41 -8.40 10.95
CA GLU A 116 16.72 -8.47 11.58
C GLU A 116 17.71 -9.30 10.74
N GLY A 117 18.90 -8.73 10.51
CA GLY A 117 19.97 -9.34 9.70
C GLY A 117 19.84 -9.13 8.19
N SER A 118 18.67 -8.70 7.69
CA SER A 118 18.50 -8.36 6.28
C SER A 118 19.13 -7.02 5.91
N ASN A 119 19.44 -6.85 4.64
CA ASN A 119 19.91 -5.58 4.07
C ASN A 119 19.12 -5.27 2.80
N ILE A 120 18.53 -4.08 2.73
CA ILE A 120 17.84 -3.58 1.54
C ILE A 120 18.66 -2.45 0.94
N VAL A 121 19.07 -2.64 -0.31
CA VAL A 121 19.85 -1.67 -1.08
C VAL A 121 18.94 -1.01 -2.11
N LEU A 122 18.82 0.32 -2.04
CA LEU A 122 18.15 1.15 -3.04
C LEU A 122 19.17 1.74 -4.02
N THR A 123 19.03 1.41 -5.30
CA THR A 123 19.88 1.95 -6.37
C THR A 123 19.04 2.86 -7.27
N PRO A 124 19.37 4.15 -7.40
CA PRO A 124 18.63 5.06 -8.26
C PRO A 124 18.81 4.69 -9.75
N PRO A 125 17.85 5.06 -10.62
CA PRO A 125 17.95 4.79 -12.05
C PRO A 125 19.15 5.52 -12.69
N SER A 126 19.81 4.89 -13.66
CA SER A 126 21.01 5.41 -14.33
C SER A 126 20.78 6.72 -15.10
N THR A 127 19.53 7.01 -15.46
CA THR A 127 19.05 8.19 -16.17
C THR A 127 18.66 9.36 -15.26
N SER A 128 18.94 9.28 -13.95
CA SER A 128 18.78 10.40 -13.00
C SER A 128 19.52 11.70 -13.39
N LYS A 129 20.30 11.66 -14.48
CA LYS A 129 20.88 12.82 -15.16
C LYS A 129 19.89 13.41 -16.17
N LYS A 130 18.90 14.20 -15.72
CA LYS A 130 18.45 15.30 -16.58
C LYS A 130 19.58 16.31 -16.66
N ALA A 131 20.06 16.55 -17.88
CA ALA A 131 21.15 17.47 -18.16
C ALA A 131 20.78 18.91 -17.76
N GLY A 132 21.56 19.52 -16.86
CA GLY A 132 21.57 20.97 -16.65
C GLY A 132 21.07 21.49 -15.30
N GLU A 133 20.46 20.67 -14.44
CA GLU A 133 20.03 21.08 -13.09
C GLU A 133 20.95 20.46 -12.04
N LYS A 134 21.22 21.17 -10.93
CA LYS A 134 21.83 20.59 -9.72
C LYS A 134 21.20 19.22 -9.51
N THR A 135 22.02 18.17 -9.48
CA THR A 135 21.57 16.78 -9.34
C THR A 135 20.53 16.69 -8.21
N ALA A 136 19.25 16.64 -8.58
CA ALA A 136 18.18 16.46 -7.63
C ALA A 136 18.41 15.10 -6.97
N ASP A 137 18.39 15.06 -5.64
CA ASP A 137 18.48 13.81 -4.90
C ASP A 137 17.34 12.89 -5.40
N PRO A 138 17.62 11.75 -6.05
CA PRO A 138 16.58 10.95 -6.69
C PRO A 138 15.63 10.33 -5.66
N SER A 139 16.01 10.29 -4.38
CA SER A 139 15.16 9.83 -3.29
C SER A 139 14.22 10.92 -2.76
N MET A 140 14.33 12.15 -3.28
CA MET A 140 13.45 13.26 -2.94
C MET A 140 12.18 13.24 -3.79
N ILE A 141 11.04 13.25 -3.11
CA ILE A 141 9.70 13.25 -3.67
C ILE A 141 9.12 14.64 -3.44
N GLY A 142 9.04 15.44 -4.49
CA GLY A 142 8.44 16.77 -4.42
C GLY A 142 6.95 16.74 -4.06
N PRO A 143 6.32 17.90 -3.83
CA PRO A 143 4.88 18.01 -3.65
C PRO A 143 4.12 17.34 -4.80
N ASN A 144 3.10 16.53 -4.49
CA ASN A 144 2.35 15.71 -5.46
C ASN A 144 3.21 14.76 -6.32
N GLY A 145 4.43 14.47 -5.86
CA GLY A 145 5.39 13.62 -6.56
C GLY A 145 5.20 12.13 -6.27
N VAL A 146 5.84 11.30 -7.09
CA VAL A 146 5.84 9.84 -6.95
C VAL A 146 7.26 9.31 -7.09
N LEU A 147 7.60 8.31 -6.27
CA LEU A 147 8.79 7.47 -6.42
C LEU A 147 8.37 6.04 -6.66
N LEU A 148 9.01 5.39 -7.63
CA LEU A 148 8.76 4.00 -8.00
C LEU A 148 10.02 3.17 -7.77
N ALA A 149 9.86 1.97 -7.22
CA ALA A 149 10.95 1.02 -7.03
C ALA A 149 10.53 -0.40 -7.42
N GLY A 150 11.51 -1.15 -7.93
CA GLY A 150 11.35 -2.52 -8.39
C GLY A 150 10.39 -2.66 -9.57
N THR A 151 10.23 -3.91 -10.01
CA THR A 151 9.26 -4.27 -11.03
C THR A 151 8.30 -5.29 -10.42
N PRO A 152 7.01 -4.94 -10.26
CA PRO A 152 6.03 -5.93 -9.83
C PRO A 152 6.01 -7.09 -10.82
N ALA A 153 5.64 -8.28 -10.32
CA ALA A 153 5.51 -9.46 -11.18
C ALA A 153 4.59 -9.14 -12.38
N ASN A 154 4.94 -9.67 -13.55
CA ASN A 154 4.18 -9.53 -14.81
C ASN A 154 4.04 -8.10 -15.36
N VAL A 155 4.84 -7.13 -14.90
CA VAL A 155 4.89 -5.79 -15.50
C VAL A 155 5.97 -5.74 -16.57
N ASN A 156 5.57 -5.50 -17.82
CA ASN A 156 6.52 -5.14 -18.88
C ASN A 156 6.91 -3.66 -18.72
N THR A 157 8.19 -3.39 -18.48
CA THR A 157 8.70 -2.03 -18.26
C THR A 157 9.04 -1.28 -19.54
N SER A 158 9.05 -1.93 -20.72
CA SER A 158 9.41 -1.27 -21.99
C SER A 158 8.56 -0.02 -22.27
N VAL A 159 7.24 -0.11 -22.07
CA VAL A 159 6.32 1.03 -22.23
C VAL A 159 6.58 2.13 -21.20
N ALA A 160 6.99 1.76 -19.97
CA ALA A 160 7.29 2.72 -18.92
C ALA A 160 8.63 3.45 -19.20
N GLU A 161 9.62 2.72 -19.71
CA GLU A 161 10.91 3.27 -20.13
C GLU A 161 10.77 4.20 -21.33
N GLU A 162 9.95 3.84 -22.33
CA GLU A 162 9.59 4.71 -23.46
C GLU A 162 8.86 6.00 -23.03
N ALA A 163 8.17 5.95 -21.88
CA ALA A 163 7.47 7.09 -21.28
C ALA A 163 8.31 7.89 -20.28
N ASP A 164 9.64 7.67 -20.22
CA ASP A 164 10.56 8.30 -19.26
C ASP A 164 10.17 8.07 -17.77
N ILE A 165 9.50 6.95 -17.47
CA ILE A 165 9.15 6.56 -16.10
C ILE A 165 10.27 5.69 -15.53
N TYR A 166 11.12 6.30 -14.71
CA TYR A 166 12.28 5.66 -14.12
C TYR A 166 11.98 5.09 -12.73
N ARG A 167 12.65 3.97 -12.41
CA ARG A 167 12.45 3.24 -11.15
C ARG A 167 13.77 3.00 -10.45
N PHE A 168 13.73 3.03 -9.12
CA PHE A 168 14.81 2.50 -8.31
C PHE A 168 14.85 0.98 -8.43
N THR A 169 16.06 0.40 -8.36
CA THR A 169 16.20 -1.02 -8.01
C THR A 169 16.23 -1.12 -6.49
N ALA A 170 15.40 -2.00 -5.91
CA ALA A 170 15.41 -2.28 -4.48
C ALA A 170 15.65 -3.78 -4.28
N THR A 171 16.78 -4.12 -3.68
CA THR A 171 17.19 -5.53 -3.51
C THR A 171 17.41 -5.84 -2.03
N MET A 172 16.71 -6.85 -1.53
CA MET A 172 16.84 -7.38 -0.19
C MET A 172 17.73 -8.62 -0.18
N THR A 173 18.70 -8.66 0.72
CA THR A 173 19.64 -9.78 0.91
C THR A 173 19.72 -10.16 2.38
N ASN A 174 20.27 -11.33 2.68
CA ASN A 174 20.52 -11.83 4.04
C ASN A 174 19.25 -11.91 4.92
N ALA A 175 18.08 -12.14 4.33
CA ALA A 175 16.84 -12.24 5.08
C ALA A 175 16.69 -13.57 5.83
N GLY A 176 17.62 -14.51 5.67
CA GLY A 176 17.56 -15.84 6.29
C GLY A 176 16.22 -16.52 6.00
N THR A 177 15.59 -17.07 7.05
CA THR A 177 14.27 -17.73 6.96
C THR A 177 13.09 -16.79 7.18
N SER A 178 13.32 -15.49 7.37
CA SER A 178 12.25 -14.50 7.61
C SER A 178 11.40 -14.22 6.38
N VAL A 179 11.92 -14.54 5.19
CA VAL A 179 11.24 -14.39 3.90
C VAL A 179 10.94 -15.78 3.37
N ALA A 180 9.67 -16.08 3.19
CA ALA A 180 9.20 -17.30 2.56
C ALA A 180 7.93 -17.02 1.76
N SER A 181 7.67 -17.84 0.75
CA SER A 181 6.46 -17.78 -0.05
C SER A 181 5.20 -17.83 0.82
N GLY A 182 4.26 -16.90 0.61
CA GLY A 182 3.02 -16.82 1.38
C GLY A 182 3.17 -16.28 2.80
N VAL A 183 4.37 -15.83 3.20
CA VAL A 183 4.62 -15.14 4.46
C VAL A 183 4.64 -13.63 4.22
N THR A 184 4.18 -12.89 5.23
CA THR A 184 4.22 -11.43 5.25
C THR A 184 5.40 -10.96 6.08
N VAL A 185 6.17 -10.03 5.54
CA VAL A 185 7.44 -9.56 6.07
C VAL A 185 7.31 -8.07 6.40
N PRO A 186 7.53 -7.63 7.65
CA PRO A 186 7.41 -6.22 7.99
C PRO A 186 8.59 -5.44 7.41
N LEU A 187 8.29 -4.45 6.56
CA LEU A 187 9.27 -3.49 6.04
C LEU A 187 9.00 -2.12 6.64
N THR A 188 10.02 -1.49 7.21
CA THR A 188 9.92 -0.13 7.77
C THR A 188 10.48 0.88 6.80
N PHE A 189 9.65 1.80 6.32
CA PHE A 189 10.05 2.90 5.47
C PHE A 189 10.27 4.15 6.31
N LYS A 190 11.43 4.78 6.16
CA LYS A 190 11.80 6.00 6.90
C LYS A 190 11.89 7.19 5.96
N PHE A 191 11.32 8.30 6.41
CA PHE A 191 11.16 9.52 5.64
C PHE A 191 11.66 10.72 6.41
N GLU A 192 12.36 11.60 5.69
CA GLU A 192 12.64 12.97 6.11
C GLU A 192 11.69 13.92 5.38
N VAL A 193 11.02 14.80 6.11
CA VAL A 193 10.05 15.74 5.55
C VAL A 193 10.64 17.14 5.57
N TYR A 194 10.48 17.87 4.47
CA TYR A 194 11.02 19.20 4.25
C TYR A 194 9.93 20.19 3.90
N ASP A 195 10.09 21.44 4.31
CA ASP A 195 9.29 22.56 3.77
C ASP A 195 9.76 22.99 2.37
N LEU A 196 9.01 23.89 1.73
CA LEU A 196 9.36 24.46 0.43
C LEU A 196 10.67 25.28 0.43
N SER A 197 11.18 25.65 1.61
CA SER A 197 12.48 26.33 1.74
C SER A 197 13.65 25.34 1.82
N GLY A 198 13.38 24.03 1.86
CA GLY A 198 14.38 22.98 1.99
C GLY A 198 14.82 22.71 3.42
N LYS A 199 14.13 23.24 4.43
CA LYS A 199 14.40 22.95 5.84
C LYS A 199 13.67 21.67 6.25
N LYS A 200 14.40 20.75 6.88
CA LYS A 200 13.83 19.55 7.51
C LYS A 200 12.89 19.97 8.65
N VAL A 201 11.67 19.45 8.63
CA VAL A 201 10.63 19.77 9.61
C VAL A 201 10.25 18.59 10.49
N GLU A 202 10.33 17.36 10.00
CA GLU A 202 10.02 16.17 10.78
C GLU A 202 10.63 14.89 10.16
N ASP A 203 10.71 13.86 11.00
CA ASP A 203 10.99 12.48 10.59
C ASP A 203 9.70 11.65 10.73
N LYS A 204 9.44 10.79 9.76
CA LYS A 204 8.30 9.88 9.76
C LYS A 204 8.75 8.48 9.42
N GLN A 205 8.03 7.51 9.93
CA GLN A 205 8.20 6.12 9.53
C GLN A 205 6.85 5.42 9.47
N VAL A 206 6.81 4.36 8.68
CA VAL A 206 5.65 3.47 8.57
C VAL A 206 6.12 2.06 8.34
N VAL A 207 5.49 1.12 9.05
CA VAL A 207 5.73 -0.31 8.88
C VAL A 207 4.65 -0.85 7.95
N ILE A 208 5.07 -1.56 6.91
CA ILE A 208 4.20 -2.23 5.95
C ILE A 208 4.43 -3.72 6.05
N ASP A 209 3.40 -4.46 6.43
CA ASP A 209 3.37 -5.92 6.39
C ASP A 209 3.35 -6.36 4.91
N THR A 210 4.53 -6.65 4.38
CA THR A 210 4.79 -6.81 2.94
C THR A 210 4.71 -8.27 2.53
N PRO A 211 3.76 -8.67 1.67
CA PRO A 211 3.64 -10.06 1.22
C PRO A 211 4.79 -10.45 0.27
N VAL A 212 5.16 -11.73 0.31
CA VAL A 212 5.97 -12.36 -0.73
C VAL A 212 5.05 -12.83 -1.87
N ASP A 213 5.07 -12.10 -2.98
CA ASP A 213 4.18 -12.29 -4.11
C ASP A 213 4.71 -13.36 -5.08
N ASN A 214 4.09 -14.54 -5.08
CA ASN A 214 4.35 -15.62 -6.03
C ASN A 214 3.95 -15.31 -7.48
N GLY A 215 3.31 -14.17 -7.75
CA GLY A 215 2.75 -13.85 -9.05
C GLY A 215 1.72 -14.90 -9.51
N THR A 216 1.58 -15.06 -10.82
CA THR A 216 0.67 -16.03 -11.46
C THR A 216 1.33 -17.39 -11.70
N LEU A 217 2.31 -17.80 -10.88
CA LEU A 217 2.90 -19.13 -11.03
C LEU A 217 1.78 -20.16 -11.01
N ALA A 218 1.54 -20.79 -12.17
CA ALA A 218 0.49 -21.77 -12.34
C ALA A 218 0.71 -22.89 -11.31
N HIS A 219 -0.23 -23.05 -10.39
CA HIS A 219 -0.09 -24.02 -9.31
C HIS A 219 -0.13 -25.46 -9.85
N ARG A 220 0.80 -26.25 -9.29
CA ARG A 220 0.84 -27.72 -9.15
C ARG A 220 0.83 -28.55 -10.45
N LEU A 221 2.02 -29.04 -10.83
CA LEU A 221 2.12 -30.40 -11.38
C LEU A 221 1.88 -31.37 -10.21
N ASP A 222 0.62 -31.55 -9.82
CA ASP A 222 0.22 -32.74 -9.07
C ASP A 222 0.48 -33.90 -10.03
N VAL A 223 1.71 -34.44 -10.03
CA VAL A 223 1.95 -35.74 -10.62
C VAL A 223 1.11 -36.69 -9.78
N VAL A 224 -0.05 -37.07 -10.31
CA VAL A 224 -0.80 -38.21 -9.83
C VAL A 224 0.18 -39.38 -9.95
N ARG A 225 0.81 -39.72 -8.84
CA ARG A 225 1.60 -40.95 -8.73
C ARG A 225 0.55 -42.04 -8.72
N ASP A 226 0.24 -42.54 -9.90
CA ASP A 226 -0.81 -43.53 -10.16
C ASP A 226 -0.72 -44.65 -9.11
N PRO A 227 -1.62 -44.69 -8.12
CA PRO A 227 -1.66 -45.77 -7.16
C PRO A 227 -2.64 -46.79 -7.73
N GLN A 228 -2.08 -47.82 -8.36
CA GLN A 228 -2.74 -49.03 -8.89
C GLN A 228 -3.13 -49.01 -10.38
N ALA A 229 -2.20 -49.45 -11.22
CA ALA A 229 -2.50 -50.51 -12.17
C ALA A 229 -1.78 -51.79 -11.69
N HIS A 230 -2.52 -52.62 -10.97
CA HIS A 230 -2.13 -53.94 -10.49
C HIS A 230 -1.99 -54.94 -11.66
N SER A 231 -0.98 -55.81 -11.53
CA SER A 231 -1.04 -57.27 -11.76
C SER A 231 -1.62 -57.81 -13.07
N GLU A 232 -0.72 -58.30 -13.93
CA GLU A 232 -0.80 -59.54 -14.73
C GLU A 232 0.63 -59.73 -15.26
N GLY A 233 1.36 -60.83 -15.12
CA GLY A 233 1.05 -62.25 -15.09
C GLY A 233 2.27 -62.92 -15.73
N SER A 234 2.89 -63.83 -14.97
CA SER A 234 3.81 -64.92 -15.34
C SER A 234 3.98 -65.36 -16.81
N GLU A 235 5.24 -65.68 -17.14
CA GLU A 235 5.76 -66.81 -17.95
C GLU A 235 5.23 -67.13 -19.37
N GLU A 236 6.16 -67.17 -20.34
CA GLU A 236 6.50 -68.25 -21.30
C GLU A 236 7.42 -67.62 -22.38
N GLY A 237 8.57 -68.15 -22.81
CA GLY A 237 8.98 -69.54 -22.98
C GLY A 237 9.04 -69.90 -24.46
N HIS A 238 10.14 -69.56 -25.15
CA HIS A 238 10.81 -70.35 -26.21
C HIS A 238 12.06 -69.66 -26.75
#